data_AF-A0A6J6M6X6-F1
#
_entry.id   AF-A0A6J6M6X6-F1
#
_cell.length_a   1.000
_cell.length_b   1.000
_cell.length_c   1.000
_cell.angle_alpha   90.00
_cell.angle_beta   90.00
_cell.angle_gamma   90.00
#
_symmetry.space_group_name_H-M   'P 1'
#
loop_
_entity.id
_entity.type
_entity.pdbx_description
1 polymer ?
#
loop_
_entity_poly.entity_id
_entity_poly.type
_entity_poly.pdbx_seq_one_letter_code
_entity_poly.pdbx_strand_id
1 'polypeptide(L)'
;MSKSLGNTLQVTEILKRVRGIELRWYLGSAHYRSMLEYSEAALDESATAFRRIEAFLHRSVEVIGALPTPVISSVFADAMNDDLAVPTALASISENLRTGNTAITEGNKALIAQSANEIRGALEVLGCDPFDAAFAQSGGEDLTGALDGVIQLALTQRAAARERKDFAASDQIRDGLSALGITIEDTAQGPRWSISRSEGE
;
A
#
# COMPACT_ATOMS: atom_id res chain seq x y z
N MET A 1 27.39 2.88 -6.80
CA MET A 1 27.43 1.95 -7.95
C MET A 1 28.29 2.54 -9.06
N SER A 2 29.18 1.75 -9.69
CA SER A 2 30.11 2.20 -10.73
C SER A 2 29.99 1.37 -12.00
N LYS A 3 29.90 2.02 -13.16
CA LYS A 3 29.95 1.37 -14.49
C LYS A 3 31.25 0.56 -14.70
N SER A 4 32.34 0.93 -14.03
CA SER A 4 33.62 0.21 -14.15
C SER A 4 33.69 -1.08 -13.33
N LEU A 5 32.79 -1.28 -12.35
CA LEU A 5 32.74 -2.48 -11.51
C LEU A 5 31.72 -3.53 -12.01
N GLY A 6 31.05 -3.30 -13.14
CA GLY A 6 30.03 -4.21 -13.68
C GLY A 6 28.74 -4.31 -12.84
N ASN A 7 28.61 -3.49 -11.79
CA ASN A 7 27.54 -3.60 -10.79
C ASN A 7 26.57 -2.40 -10.89
N THR A 8 25.93 -2.26 -12.05
CA THR A 8 24.92 -1.21 -12.30
C THR A 8 23.55 -1.85 -12.44
N LEU A 9 22.64 -1.57 -11.51
CA LEU A 9 21.22 -1.89 -11.71
C LEU A 9 20.58 -0.90 -12.69
N GLN A 10 19.80 -1.44 -13.62
CA GLN A 10 18.96 -0.65 -14.51
C GLN A 10 17.58 -0.49 -13.88
N VAL A 11 17.05 0.74 -13.93
CA VAL A 11 15.70 1.05 -13.44
C VAL A 11 14.66 0.15 -14.09
N THR A 12 14.79 -0.13 -15.39
CA THR A 12 13.89 -1.02 -16.14
C THR A 12 13.85 -2.45 -15.59
N GLU A 13 14.94 -2.96 -15.02
CA GLU A 13 14.97 -4.28 -14.39
C GLU A 13 14.33 -4.24 -13.00
N ILE A 14 14.58 -3.20 -12.21
CA ILE A 14 13.96 -3.03 -10.89
C ILE A 14 12.43 -2.90 -11.01
N LEU A 15 11.96 -2.18 -12.02
CA LEU A 15 10.53 -1.97 -12.28
C LEU A 15 9.77 -3.25 -12.68
N LYS A 16 10.48 -4.35 -12.99
CA LYS A 16 9.83 -5.66 -13.15
C LYS A 16 9.42 -6.28 -11.81
N ARG A 17 10.07 -5.88 -10.70
CA ARG A 17 9.82 -6.39 -9.34
C ARG A 17 8.80 -5.54 -8.58
N VAL A 18 9.01 -4.22 -8.59
CA VAL A 18 8.20 -3.24 -7.84
C VAL A 18 7.59 -2.18 -8.77
N ARG A 19 6.53 -1.51 -8.31
CA ARG A 19 5.90 -0.40 -9.06
C ARG A 19 6.82 0.82 -9.08
N GLY A 20 6.65 1.70 -10.08
CA GLY A 20 7.42 2.94 -10.17
C GLY A 20 7.27 3.85 -8.95
N ILE A 21 6.07 3.92 -8.38
CA ILE A 21 5.79 4.67 -7.16
C ILE A 21 6.53 4.08 -5.93
N GLU A 22 6.63 2.75 -5.85
CA GLU A 22 7.32 2.03 -4.78
C GLU A 22 8.84 2.24 -4.89
N LEU A 23 9.39 2.18 -6.11
CA LEU A 23 10.80 2.49 -6.34
C LEU A 23 11.12 3.95 -5.98
N ARG A 24 10.23 4.89 -6.32
CA ARG A 24 10.40 6.30 -5.96
C ARG A 24 10.40 6.49 -4.44
N TRP A 25 9.47 5.85 -3.74
CA TRP A 25 9.43 5.86 -2.28
C TRP A 25 10.73 5.32 -1.67
N TYR A 26 11.21 4.16 -2.14
CA TYR A 26 12.45 3.56 -1.68
C TYR A 26 13.65 4.51 -1.84
N LEU A 27 13.85 5.06 -3.04
CA LEU A 27 14.94 6.00 -3.32
C LEU A 27 14.81 7.30 -2.52
N GLY A 28 13.58 7.78 -2.31
CA GLY A 28 13.28 8.99 -1.55
C GLY A 28 13.28 8.80 -0.04
N SER A 29 13.42 7.56 0.46
CA SER A 29 13.35 7.27 1.90
C SER A 29 14.66 7.50 2.67
N ALA A 30 15.77 7.66 1.96
CA ALA A 30 17.06 8.01 2.54
C ALA A 30 17.36 9.49 2.40
N HIS A 31 18.12 10.03 3.35
CA HIS A 31 18.66 11.38 3.24
C HIS A 31 19.55 11.48 1.99
N TYR A 32 19.43 12.56 1.21
CA TYR A 32 20.12 12.69 -0.08
C TYR A 32 21.66 12.68 0.02
N ARG A 33 22.19 12.95 1.21
CA ARG A 33 23.63 12.95 1.54
C ARG A 33 24.13 11.59 2.05
N SER A 34 23.24 10.64 2.29
CA SER A 34 23.57 9.32 2.80
C SER A 34 23.79 8.33 1.67
N MET A 35 24.64 7.34 1.90
CA MET A 35 24.76 6.22 0.99
C MET A 35 23.52 5.34 1.13
N LEU A 36 22.75 5.19 0.05
CA LEU A 36 21.67 4.23 -0.03
C LEU A 36 22.24 2.88 -0.47
N GLU A 37 22.31 1.94 0.45
CA GLU A 37 22.71 0.56 0.16
C GLU A 37 21.53 -0.18 -0.47
N TYR A 38 21.72 -0.61 -1.71
CA TYR A 38 20.72 -1.39 -2.43
C TYR A 38 20.78 -2.86 -2.03
N SER A 39 19.63 -3.42 -1.69
CA SER A 39 19.38 -4.86 -1.70
C SER A 39 17.94 -5.13 -2.12
N GLU A 40 17.69 -6.29 -2.71
CA GLU A 40 16.32 -6.69 -3.07
C GLU A 40 15.42 -6.74 -1.82
N ALA A 41 15.92 -7.29 -0.72
CA ALA A 41 15.19 -7.35 0.54
C ALA A 41 14.78 -5.95 1.06
N ALA A 42 15.70 -4.98 1.05
CA ALA A 42 15.39 -3.61 1.47
C ALA A 42 14.38 -2.92 0.54
N LEU A 43 14.45 -3.20 -0.76
CA LEU A 43 13.48 -2.69 -1.73
C LEU A 43 12.09 -3.26 -1.47
N ASP A 44 11.97 -4.57 -1.22
CA ASP A 44 10.67 -5.22 -0.96
C ASP A 44 10.06 -4.79 0.37
N GLU A 45 10.89 -4.62 1.40
CA GLU A 45 10.47 -4.09 2.69
C GLU A 45 9.91 -2.68 2.54
N SER A 46 10.63 -1.82 1.81
CA SER A 46 10.19 -0.45 1.53
C SER A 46 8.91 -0.40 0.71
N ALA A 47 8.78 -1.24 -0.31
CA ALA A 47 7.56 -1.37 -1.12
C ALA A 47 6.38 -1.84 -0.26
N THR A 48 6.60 -2.79 0.65
CA THR A 48 5.58 -3.28 1.59
C THR A 48 5.14 -2.19 2.56
N ALA A 49 6.08 -1.41 3.09
CA ALA A 49 5.77 -0.26 3.94
C ALA A 49 4.92 0.78 3.19
N PHE A 50 5.27 1.09 1.93
CA PHE A 50 4.50 2.00 1.10
C PHE A 50 3.07 1.51 0.85
N ARG A 51 2.88 0.22 0.52
CA ARG A 51 1.55 -0.38 0.32
C ARG A 51 0.66 -0.27 1.55
N ARG A 52 1.21 -0.27 2.77
CA ARG A 52 0.43 -0.03 4.00
C ARG A 52 -0.09 1.40 4.08
N ILE A 53 0.71 2.37 3.66
CA ILE A 53 0.31 3.78 3.57
C ILE A 53 -0.82 3.93 2.55
N GLU A 54 -0.62 3.40 1.35
CA GLU A 54 -1.62 3.39 0.27
C GLU A 54 -2.94 2.72 0.70
N ALA A 55 -2.86 1.55 1.34
CA ALA A 55 -4.04 0.85 1.84
C ALA A 55 -4.83 1.67 2.88
N PHE A 56 -4.14 2.37 3.79
CA PHE A 56 -4.80 3.29 4.72
C PHE A 56 -5.50 4.45 3.99
N LEU A 57 -4.83 5.06 3.01
CA LEU A 57 -5.41 6.14 2.22
C LEU A 57 -6.69 5.68 1.49
N HIS A 58 -6.68 4.52 0.83
CA HIS A 58 -7.89 3.97 0.23
C HIS A 58 -8.98 3.68 1.27
N ARG A 59 -8.62 3.09 2.42
CA ARG A 59 -9.59 2.83 3.50
C ARG A 59 -10.19 4.12 4.05
N SER A 60 -9.42 5.20 4.12
CA SER A 60 -9.93 6.51 4.51
C SER A 60 -11.01 7.01 3.54
N VAL A 61 -10.82 6.79 2.23
CA VAL A 61 -11.81 7.13 1.19
C VAL A 61 -13.09 6.32 1.38
N GLU A 62 -12.99 5.01 1.64
CA GLU A 62 -14.15 4.15 1.88
C GLU A 62 -14.98 4.64 3.09
N VAL A 63 -14.33 5.05 4.17
CA VAL A 63 -15.01 5.43 5.43
C VAL A 63 -15.57 6.86 5.39
N ILE A 64 -14.83 7.78 4.75
CA ILE A 64 -15.17 9.21 4.68
C ILE A 64 -16.05 9.52 3.48
N GLY A 65 -15.92 8.77 2.38
CA GLY A 65 -16.64 8.99 1.12
C GLY A 65 -16.05 10.10 0.25
N ALA A 66 -14.84 10.55 0.54
CA ALA A 66 -14.15 11.60 -0.22
C ALA A 66 -12.64 11.32 -0.28
N LEU A 67 -11.99 11.77 -1.36
CA LEU A 67 -10.54 11.77 -1.45
C LEU A 67 -9.95 12.69 -0.37
N PRO A 68 -8.87 12.28 0.33
CA PRO A 68 -8.18 13.15 1.26
C PRO A 68 -7.69 14.41 0.55
N THR A 69 -7.88 15.58 1.13
CA THR A 69 -7.33 16.83 0.59
C THR A 69 -5.89 16.96 1.09
N PRO A 70 -4.88 17.12 0.21
CA PRO A 70 -3.50 17.26 0.65
C PRO A 70 -3.31 18.44 1.60
N VAL A 71 -2.69 18.18 2.76
CA VAL A 71 -2.34 19.21 3.75
C VAL A 71 -0.90 18.98 4.17
N ILE A 72 -0.08 20.02 4.12
CA ILE A 72 1.30 19.95 4.63
C ILE A 72 1.27 20.34 6.11
N SER A 73 1.51 19.38 7.01
CA SER A 73 1.59 19.66 8.44
C SER A 73 2.86 20.45 8.77
N SER A 74 2.83 21.24 9.86
CA SER A 74 4.01 21.99 10.30
C SER A 74 5.18 21.06 10.63
N VAL A 75 4.91 19.90 11.25
CA VAL A 75 5.93 18.90 11.60
C VAL A 75 6.65 18.40 10.34
N PHE A 76 5.91 18.10 9.28
CA PHE A 76 6.52 17.68 8.00
C PHE A 76 7.26 18.84 7.34
N ALA A 77 6.68 20.05 7.32
CA ALA A 77 7.31 21.23 6.73
C ALA A 77 8.63 21.58 7.42
N ASP A 78 8.66 21.57 8.75
CA ASP A 78 9.87 21.85 9.55
C ASP A 78 10.97 20.82 9.26
N ALA A 79 10.62 19.53 9.19
CA ALA A 79 11.56 18.47 8.82
C ALA A 79 12.12 18.65 7.40
N MET A 80 11.28 19.01 6.43
CA MET A 80 11.73 19.20 5.05
C MET A 80 12.54 20.49 4.87
N ASN A 81 12.27 21.53 5.65
CA ASN A 81 13.03 22.78 5.65
C ASN A 81 14.38 22.64 6.38
N ASP A 82 14.55 21.62 7.22
CA ASP A 82 15.82 21.26 7.88
C ASP A 82 16.63 20.27 7.02
N ASP A 83 17.34 20.78 6.01
CA ASP A 83 18.20 20.02 5.09
C ASP A 83 17.52 18.78 4.45
N LEU A 84 16.20 18.84 4.18
CA LEU A 84 15.43 17.68 3.73
C LEU A 84 15.62 16.48 4.66
N ALA A 85 15.35 16.66 5.97
CA ALA A 85 15.41 15.61 6.98
C ALA A 85 14.33 14.53 6.76
N VAL A 86 14.48 13.76 5.69
CA VAL A 86 13.58 12.69 5.23
C VAL A 86 13.27 11.71 6.35
N PRO A 87 14.23 11.21 7.16
CA PRO A 87 13.89 10.29 8.25
C PRO A 87 12.86 10.86 9.23
N THR A 88 12.97 12.15 9.58
CA THR A 88 12.00 12.84 10.44
C THR A 88 10.67 13.01 9.73
N ALA A 89 10.68 13.36 8.44
CA ALA A 89 9.47 13.47 7.62
C ALA A 89 8.72 12.12 7.55
N LEU A 90 9.42 11.00 7.31
CA LEU A 90 8.86 9.65 7.28
C LEU A 90 8.31 9.19 8.63
N ALA A 91 8.93 9.62 9.74
CA ALA A 91 8.41 9.35 11.07
C ALA A 91 7.05 10.01 11.27
N SER A 92 6.86 11.23 10.77
CA SER A 92 5.57 11.93 10.83
C SER A 92 4.46 11.19 10.04
N ILE A 93 4.79 10.68 8.85
CA ILE A 93 3.88 9.84 8.04
C ILE A 93 3.51 8.57 8.79
N SER A 94 4.49 7.90 9.40
CA SER A 94 4.27 6.65 10.15
C SER A 94 3.38 6.86 11.38
N GLU A 95 3.56 7.98 12.08
CA GLU A 95 2.75 8.34 13.24
C GLU A 95 1.31 8.69 12.86
N ASN A 96 1.12 9.43 11.76
CA ASN A 96 -0.21 9.69 11.20
C ASN A 96 -0.88 8.40 10.70
N LEU A 97 -0.11 7.47 10.12
CA LEU A 97 -0.64 6.18 9.69
C LEU A 97 -1.15 5.36 10.89
N ARG A 98 -0.37 5.32 11.98
CA ARG A 98 -0.75 4.66 13.23
C ARG A 98 -2.01 5.29 13.81
N THR A 99 -2.02 6.61 13.94
CA THR A 99 -3.13 7.38 14.50
C THR A 99 -4.41 7.22 13.67
N GLY A 100 -4.30 7.30 12.36
CA GLY A 100 -5.42 7.10 11.43
C GLY A 100 -6.01 5.69 11.51
N ASN A 101 -5.19 4.64 11.60
CA ASN A 101 -5.68 3.27 11.75
C ASN A 101 -6.40 3.05 13.08
N THR A 102 -5.90 3.62 14.18
CA THR A 102 -6.61 3.63 15.46
C THR A 102 -7.95 4.34 15.33
N ALA A 103 -7.97 5.51 14.69
CA ALA A 103 -9.19 6.30 14.47
C ALA A 103 -10.25 5.56 13.62
N ILE A 104 -9.83 4.73 12.66
CA ILE A 104 -10.74 3.84 11.91
C ILE A 104 -11.44 2.86 12.86
N THR A 105 -10.69 2.26 13.78
CA THR A 105 -11.23 1.30 14.76
C THR A 105 -12.19 1.97 15.73
N GLU A 106 -11.91 3.20 16.12
CA GLU A 106 -12.75 4.02 17.02
C GLU A 106 -13.91 4.72 16.31
N GLY A 107 -13.96 4.68 14.96
CA GLY A 107 -14.97 5.40 14.17
C GLY A 107 -14.81 6.93 14.17
N ASN A 108 -13.64 7.45 14.54
CA ASN A 108 -13.37 8.89 14.62
C ASN A 108 -13.06 9.47 13.22
N LYS A 109 -14.12 9.80 12.47
CA LYS A 109 -13.99 10.31 11.09
C LYS A 109 -13.14 11.58 10.96
N ALA A 110 -13.17 12.48 11.94
CA ALA A 110 -12.37 13.71 11.90
C ALA A 110 -10.87 13.40 11.92
N LEU A 111 -10.45 12.49 12.81
CA LEU A 111 -9.04 12.12 12.94
C LEU A 111 -8.54 11.27 11.77
N ILE A 112 -9.42 10.43 11.19
CA ILE A 112 -9.13 9.70 9.94
C ILE A 112 -8.84 10.70 8.82
N ALA A 113 -9.73 11.68 8.62
CA ALA A 113 -9.59 12.68 7.57
C ALA A 113 -8.32 13.53 7.77
N GLN A 114 -8.05 13.98 9.00
CA GLN A 114 -6.82 14.73 9.31
C GLN A 114 -5.58 13.92 8.95
N SER A 115 -5.48 12.67 9.45
CA SER A 115 -4.31 11.82 9.22
C SER A 115 -4.11 11.54 7.73
N ALA A 116 -5.18 11.26 7.01
CA ALA A 116 -5.13 11.00 5.57
C ALA A 116 -4.73 12.24 4.75
N ASN A 117 -5.25 13.42 5.11
CA ASN A 117 -4.90 14.69 4.48
C ASN A 117 -3.41 15.02 4.65
N GLU A 118 -2.89 14.86 5.88
CA GLU A 118 -1.49 15.12 6.19
C GLU A 118 -0.54 14.14 5.51
N ILE A 119 -0.88 12.84 5.51
CA ILE A 119 -0.13 11.82 4.76
C ILE A 119 -0.14 12.18 3.27
N ARG A 120 -1.30 12.49 2.69
CA ARG A 120 -1.39 12.79 1.26
C ARG A 120 -0.55 14.03 0.90
N GLY A 121 -0.59 15.09 1.72
CA GLY A 121 0.26 16.27 1.51
C GLY A 121 1.76 15.96 1.56
N ALA A 122 2.18 15.10 2.49
CA ALA A 122 3.56 14.63 2.54
C ALA A 122 3.96 13.82 1.29
N LEU A 123 3.10 12.89 0.85
CA LEU A 123 3.35 12.07 -0.34
C LEU A 123 3.35 12.89 -1.63
N GLU A 124 2.54 13.95 -1.73
CA GLU A 124 2.54 14.87 -2.87
C GLU A 124 3.92 15.55 -3.00
N VAL A 125 4.49 16.04 -1.90
CA VAL A 125 5.83 16.66 -1.88
C VAL A 125 6.93 15.65 -2.25
N LEU A 126 6.82 14.41 -1.76
CA LEU A 126 7.76 13.33 -2.10
C LEU A 126 7.54 12.80 -3.54
N GLY A 127 6.44 13.19 -4.19
CA GLY A 127 6.04 12.76 -5.53
C GLY A 127 5.59 11.30 -5.60
N CYS A 128 5.03 10.78 -4.51
CA CYS A 128 4.54 9.40 -4.37
C CYS A 128 3.10 9.36 -3.87
N ASP A 129 2.26 10.34 -4.25
CA ASP A 129 0.81 10.32 -4.00
C ASP A 129 0.15 9.23 -4.86
N PRO A 130 -0.44 8.17 -4.27
CA PRO A 130 -1.15 7.13 -5.02
C PRO A 130 -2.35 7.64 -5.81
N PHE A 131 -2.90 8.80 -5.45
CA PHE A 131 -4.04 9.42 -6.15
C PHE A 131 -3.60 10.37 -7.27
N ASP A 132 -2.30 10.52 -7.53
CA ASP A 132 -1.80 11.31 -8.66
C ASP A 132 -2.11 10.60 -9.99
N ALA A 133 -2.56 11.39 -10.97
CA ALA A 133 -2.87 10.90 -12.32
C ALA A 133 -1.65 10.25 -13.01
N ALA A 134 -0.42 10.64 -12.64
CA ALA A 134 0.81 10.03 -13.12
C ALA A 134 0.93 8.54 -12.75
N PHE A 135 0.30 8.10 -11.67
CA PHE A 135 0.30 6.70 -11.23
C PHE A 135 -0.98 5.95 -11.57
N ALA A 136 -2.06 6.66 -11.93
CA ALA A 136 -3.35 6.08 -12.33
C ALA A 136 -3.26 5.14 -13.55
N GLN A 137 -2.23 5.27 -14.40
CA GLN A 137 -2.04 4.44 -15.60
C GLN A 137 -1.06 3.27 -15.44
N SER A 138 -0.54 3.03 -14.23
CA SER A 138 0.46 1.96 -14.01
C SER A 138 -0.13 0.61 -13.58
N GLY A 139 -1.46 0.50 -13.50
CA GLY A 139 -2.15 -0.79 -13.43
C GLY A 139 -2.35 -1.32 -14.84
N GLY A 140 -1.71 -2.44 -15.19
CA GLY A 140 -2.13 -3.21 -16.35
C GLY A 140 -3.65 -3.42 -16.30
N GLU A 141 -4.28 -3.33 -17.48
CA GLU A 141 -5.68 -3.65 -17.78
C GLU A 141 -6.44 -4.22 -16.58
N ASP A 142 -7.40 -3.44 -16.04
CA ASP A 142 -8.19 -3.62 -14.80
C ASP A 142 -8.68 -5.05 -14.53
N LEU A 143 -7.73 -5.96 -14.29
CA LEU A 143 -7.95 -7.33 -13.90
C LEU A 143 -8.41 -7.34 -12.45
N THR A 144 -8.08 -6.31 -11.66
CA THR A 144 -8.50 -6.12 -10.27
C THR A 144 -10.01 -6.00 -10.15
N GLY A 145 -10.70 -5.21 -10.99
CA GLY A 145 -12.16 -5.12 -10.94
C GLY A 145 -12.87 -6.42 -11.33
N ALA A 146 -12.39 -7.09 -12.38
CA ALA A 146 -12.91 -8.40 -12.79
C ALA A 146 -12.61 -9.49 -11.74
N LEU A 147 -11.40 -9.48 -11.17
CA LEU A 147 -10.97 -10.39 -10.11
C LEU A 147 -11.72 -10.15 -8.81
N ASP A 148 -12.00 -8.89 -8.44
CA ASP A 148 -12.86 -8.53 -7.31
C ASP A 148 -14.25 -9.14 -7.47
N GLY A 149 -14.86 -9.00 -8.66
CA GLY A 149 -16.15 -9.61 -8.95
C GLY A 149 -16.13 -11.14 -8.82
N VAL A 150 -15.07 -11.79 -9.32
CA VAL A 150 -14.87 -13.25 -9.23
C VAL A 150 -14.68 -13.69 -7.77
N ILE A 151 -13.89 -12.95 -6.98
CA ILE A 151 -13.63 -13.28 -5.58
C ILE A 151 -14.87 -13.05 -4.73
N GLN A 152 -15.64 -11.98 -4.97
CA GLN A 152 -16.93 -11.77 -4.30
C GLN A 152 -17.92 -12.89 -4.60
N LEU A 153 -17.96 -13.39 -5.85
CA LEU A 153 -18.78 -14.54 -6.21
C LEU A 153 -18.32 -15.80 -5.46
N ALA A 154 -17.01 -16.05 -5.38
CA ALA A 154 -16.45 -17.20 -4.64
C ALA A 154 -16.76 -17.11 -3.13
N LEU A 155 -16.64 -15.93 -2.53
CA LEU A 155 -16.98 -15.66 -1.14
C LEU A 155 -18.48 -15.86 -0.86
N THR A 156 -19.33 -15.42 -1.79
CA THR A 156 -20.79 -15.63 -1.72
C THR A 156 -21.12 -17.13 -1.76
N GLN A 157 -20.47 -17.90 -2.65
CA GLN A 157 -20.63 -19.35 -2.71
C GLN A 157 -20.15 -20.06 -1.45
N ARG A 158 -19.03 -19.61 -0.86
CA ARG A 158 -18.52 -20.10 0.44
C ARG A 158 -19.54 -19.85 1.56
N ALA A 159 -20.13 -18.64 1.62
CA ALA A 159 -21.15 -18.31 2.60
C ALA A 159 -22.41 -19.18 2.43
N ALA A 160 -22.88 -19.35 1.19
CA ALA A 160 -24.03 -20.20 0.87
C ALA A 160 -23.77 -21.68 1.17
N ALA A 161 -22.55 -22.17 0.95
CA ALA A 161 -22.15 -23.54 1.33
C ALA A 161 -22.21 -23.73 2.86
N ARG A 162 -21.74 -22.75 3.63
CA ARG A 162 -21.84 -22.77 5.11
C ARG A 162 -23.28 -22.73 5.60
N GLU A 163 -24.12 -21.91 4.99
CA GLU A 163 -25.56 -21.84 5.33
C GLU A 163 -26.26 -23.19 5.10
N ARG A 164 -25.90 -23.89 4.01
CA ARG A 164 -26.38 -25.25 3.71
C ARG A 164 -25.66 -26.36 4.49
N LYS A 165 -24.74 -26.02 5.40
CA LYS A 165 -23.89 -26.94 6.17
C LYS A 165 -23.01 -27.86 5.31
N ASP A 166 -22.70 -27.43 4.09
CA ASP A 166 -21.77 -28.10 3.18
C ASP A 166 -20.34 -27.60 3.45
N PHE A 167 -19.74 -28.14 4.52
CA PHE A 167 -18.40 -27.74 4.94
C PHE A 167 -17.31 -28.16 3.94
N ALA A 168 -17.51 -29.26 3.22
CA ALA A 168 -16.58 -29.74 2.21
C ALA A 168 -16.46 -28.76 1.03
N ALA A 169 -17.59 -28.27 0.52
CA ALA A 169 -17.60 -27.25 -0.53
C ALA A 169 -17.01 -25.91 -0.04
N SER A 170 -17.31 -25.50 1.20
CA SER A 170 -16.72 -24.30 1.82
C SER A 170 -15.18 -24.39 1.90
N ASP A 171 -14.66 -25.53 2.31
CA ASP A 171 -13.21 -25.74 2.44
C ASP A 171 -12.53 -25.82 1.08
N GLN A 172 -13.13 -26.48 0.08
CA GLN A 172 -12.62 -26.48 -1.30
C GLN A 172 -12.47 -25.07 -1.87
N ILE A 173 -13.45 -24.20 -1.64
CA ILE A 173 -13.39 -22.80 -2.12
C ILE A 173 -12.26 -22.04 -1.41
N ARG A 174 -12.11 -22.22 -0.09
CA ARG A 174 -11.02 -21.59 0.68
C ARG A 174 -9.65 -22.05 0.18
N ASP A 175 -9.48 -23.36 0.04
CA ASP A 175 -8.20 -23.96 -0.31
C ASP A 175 -7.82 -23.62 -1.77
N GLY A 176 -8.81 -23.57 -2.67
CA GLY A 176 -8.61 -23.10 -4.05
C GLY A 176 -8.19 -21.64 -4.14
N LEU A 177 -8.79 -20.75 -3.35
CA LEU A 177 -8.36 -19.35 -3.27
C LEU A 177 -6.95 -19.22 -2.69
N SER A 178 -6.64 -19.98 -1.63
CA SER A 178 -5.29 -19.99 -1.06
C SER A 178 -4.24 -20.51 -2.04
N ALA A 179 -4.57 -21.51 -2.87
CA ALA A 179 -3.68 -22.04 -3.90
C ALA A 179 -3.39 -21.04 -5.02
N LEU A 180 -4.31 -20.10 -5.25
CA LEU A 180 -4.13 -18.97 -6.17
C LEU A 180 -3.38 -17.78 -5.53
N GLY A 181 -2.87 -17.94 -4.30
CA GLY A 181 -2.21 -16.85 -3.55
C GLY A 181 -3.19 -15.81 -3.03
N ILE A 182 -4.48 -16.12 -2.92
CA ILE A 182 -5.50 -15.20 -2.41
C ILE A 182 -5.77 -15.56 -0.94
N THR A 183 -5.40 -14.65 -0.05
CA THR A 183 -5.67 -14.78 1.39
C THR A 183 -6.95 -14.02 1.73
N ILE A 184 -7.90 -14.69 2.38
CA ILE A 184 -9.17 -14.10 2.83
C ILE A 184 -9.09 -13.81 4.33
N GLU A 185 -9.43 -12.59 4.71
CA GLU A 185 -9.59 -12.14 6.09
C GLU A 185 -11.08 -11.82 6.33
N ASP A 186 -11.73 -12.61 7.19
CA ASP A 186 -13.13 -12.36 7.58
C ASP A 186 -13.16 -11.19 8.59
N THR A 187 -13.71 -10.03 8.22
CA THR A 187 -13.84 -8.86 9.12
C THR A 187 -15.30 -8.60 9.49
N ALA A 188 -15.55 -7.82 10.55
CA ALA A 188 -16.92 -7.41 10.94
C ALA A 188 -17.66 -6.59 9.86
N GLN A 189 -16.92 -6.04 8.88
CA GLN A 189 -17.44 -5.27 7.76
C GLN A 189 -17.61 -6.12 6.48
N GLY A 190 -17.30 -7.42 6.55
CA GLY A 190 -17.31 -8.35 5.43
C GLY A 190 -15.94 -9.01 5.18
N PRO A 191 -15.89 -10.06 4.34
CA PRO A 191 -14.65 -10.69 3.94
C PRO A 191 -13.81 -9.74 3.07
N ARG A 192 -12.55 -9.51 3.46
CA ARG A 192 -11.54 -8.83 2.65
C ARG A 192 -10.55 -9.85 2.10
N TRP A 193 -9.93 -9.56 0.98
CA TRP A 193 -8.93 -10.44 0.39
C TRP A 193 -7.67 -9.67 0.02
N SER A 194 -6.53 -10.37 -0.01
CA SER A 194 -5.24 -9.84 -0.46
C SER A 194 -4.51 -10.90 -1.27
N ILE A 195 -3.73 -10.49 -2.26
CA ILE A 195 -2.82 -11.38 -2.99
C ILE A 195 -1.51 -11.47 -2.21
N SER A 196 -1.19 -12.65 -1.68
CA SER A 196 0.18 -13.00 -1.33
C SER A 196 0.89 -13.38 -2.63
N ARG A 197 1.84 -12.55 -3.10
CA ARG A 197 2.78 -13.02 -4.12
C ARG A 197 3.59 -14.15 -3.48
N SER A 198 3.36 -15.40 -3.90
CA SER A 198 4.39 -16.42 -3.71
C SER A 198 5.57 -15.99 -4.58
N GLU A 199 6.72 -15.75 -3.94
CA GLU A 199 8.00 -15.66 -4.66
C GLU A 199 8.14 -16.94 -5.48
N GLY A 200 7.97 -16.82 -6.79
CA GLY A 200 8.25 -17.90 -7.72
C GLY A 200 9.76 -18.05 -7.86
N GLU A 201 10.22 -19.30 -7.78
CA GLU A 201 11.59 -19.75 -8.10
C GLU A 201 12.10 -19.25 -9.45
#